data_AF-A0A2N0NFL9-F1
#
_entry.id   AF-A0A2N0NFL9-F1
#
_cell.length_a   1.000
_cell.length_b   1.000
_cell.length_c   1.000
_cell.angle_alpha   90.00
_cell.angle_beta   90.00
_cell.angle_gamma   90.00
#
_symmetry.space_group_name_H-M   'P 1'
#
loop_
_entity.id
_entity.type
_entity.pdbx_description
1 polymer ?
#
loop_
_entity_poly.entity_id
_entity_poly.type
_entity_poly.pdbx_seq_one_letter_code
_entity_poly.pdbx_strand_id
1 'polypeptide(L)' 'RYTILPTLTLDGFVACDIMRCSCSKERFLPFMKPYPGKNSALMMDNAKIHHDEELINVIKS' A
#
# COMPACT_ATOMS: atom_id res chain seq x y z
N ARG A 1 -14.26 -8.60 12.87
CA ARG A 1 -12.94 -7.92 12.82
C ARG A 1 -12.80 -7.28 11.45
N TYR A 2 -12.49 -5.98 11.40
CA TYR A 2 -12.18 -5.27 10.17
C TYR A 2 -10.69 -4.94 10.14
N THR A 3 -10.12 -4.88 8.93
CA THR A 3 -8.77 -4.37 8.66
C THR A 3 -8.91 -3.05 7.94
N ILE A 4 -8.08 -2.09 8.30
CA ILE A 4 -8.03 -0.77 7.70
C ILE A 4 -6.65 -0.64 7.07
N LEU A 5 -6.59 -0.30 5.78
CA LEU A 5 -5.36 -0.06 5.02
C LEU A 5 -5.33 1.43 4.62
N PRO A 6 -4.78 2.31 5.47
CA PRO A 6 -4.64 3.72 5.14
C PRO A 6 -3.31 3.99 4.43
N THR A 7 -3.33 4.94 3.50
CA THR A 7 -2.12 5.60 2.97
C THR A 7 -2.08 7.02 3.48
N LEU A 8 -0.96 7.37 4.12
CA LEU A 8 -0.74 8.66 4.78
C LEU A 8 0.41 9.41 4.11
N THR A 9 0.26 10.72 4.07
CA THR A 9 1.30 11.68 3.70
C THR A 9 1.45 12.71 4.83
N LEU A 10 2.39 13.64 4.70
CA LEU A 10 2.52 14.75 5.66
C LEU A 10 1.27 15.65 5.71
N ASP A 11 0.50 15.70 4.62
CA ASP A 11 -0.73 16.48 4.52
C ASP A 11 -1.98 15.70 4.97
N GLY A 12 -1.82 14.45 5.42
CA GLY A 12 -2.90 13.59 5.93
C GLY A 12 -3.18 12.37 5.06
N PHE A 13 -4.41 11.84 5.19
CA PHE A 13 -4.85 10.63 4.48
C PHE A 13 -5.09 10.92 3.01
N VAL A 14 -4.49 10.09 2.14
CA VAL A 14 -4.66 10.18 0.68
C VAL A 14 -5.46 9.02 0.10
N ALA A 15 -5.49 7.88 0.79
CA ALA A 15 -6.34 6.74 0.46
C ALA A 15 -6.64 5.91 1.72
N CYS A 16 -7.75 5.19 1.72
CA CYS A 16 -8.10 4.26 2.80
C CYS A 16 -9.01 3.15 2.25
N ASP A 17 -8.65 1.89 2.50
CA ASP A 17 -9.51 0.75 2.23
C ASP A 17 -9.91 0.05 3.53
N ILE A 18 -11.20 -0.20 3.72
CA ILE A 18 -11.76 -0.90 4.88
C ILE A 18 -12.29 -2.24 4.41
N MET A 19 -11.74 -3.31 4.98
CA MET A 19 -12.05 -4.66 4.54
C MET A 19 -12.43 -5.57 5.70
N ARG A 20 -13.31 -6.53 5.41
CA ARG A 20 -13.55 -7.67 6.29
C ARG A 20 -12.38 -8.65 6.13
N CYS A 21 -11.93 -9.22 7.24
CA CYS A 21 -10.77 -10.14 7.29
C CYS A 21 -9.42 -9.42 7.04
N SER A 22 -8.34 -10.19 6.89
CA SER A 22 -6.97 -9.70 6.67
C SER A 22 -6.75 -9.17 5.26
N CYS A 23 -5.81 -8.24 5.10
CA CYS A 23 -5.36 -7.78 3.79
C CYS A 23 -4.53 -8.87 3.08
N SER A 24 -4.92 -9.21 1.86
CA SER A 24 -4.17 -10.12 1.00
C SER A 24 -3.35 -9.36 -0.03
N LYS A 25 -2.38 -10.03 -0.65
CA LYS A 25 -1.52 -9.44 -1.68
C LYS A 25 -2.32 -8.97 -2.90
N GLU A 26 -3.32 -9.74 -3.30
CA GLU A 26 -4.20 -9.46 -4.45
C GLU A 26 -5.04 -8.19 -4.22
N ARG A 27 -5.29 -7.83 -2.96
CA ARG A 27 -5.98 -6.59 -2.60
C ARG A 27 -5.00 -5.43 -2.37
N PHE A 28 -3.83 -5.73 -1.81
CA PHE A 28 -2.79 -4.75 -1.53
C PHE A 28 -2.17 -4.15 -2.81
N LEU A 29 -1.79 -5.00 -3.79
CA LEU A 29 -1.09 -4.54 -5.00
C LEU A 29 -1.89 -3.52 -5.81
N PRO A 30 -3.18 -3.74 -6.16
CA PRO A 30 -3.98 -2.74 -6.87
C PRO A 30 -4.15 -1.44 -6.08
N PHE A 31 -4.26 -1.53 -4.75
CA PHE A 31 -4.38 -0.36 -3.87
C PHE A 31 -3.12 0.51 -3.89
N MET A 32 -1.93 -0.11 -3.99
CA MET A 32 -0.66 0.59 -4.01
C MET A 32 -0.26 1.15 -5.38
N LYS A 33 -0.89 0.74 -6.49
CA LYS A 33 -0.52 1.19 -7.86
C LYS A 33 -0.36 2.71 -8.02
N PRO A 34 -1.15 3.57 -7.38
CA PRO A 34 -0.98 5.03 -7.49
C PRO A 34 0.21 5.61 -6.69
N TYR A 35 0.94 4.80 -5.94
CA TYR A 35 1.97 5.24 -4.98
C TYR A 35 3.28 4.44 -5.12
N PRO A 36 4.44 5.03 -4.78
CA PRO A 36 4.65 6.40 -4.30
C PRO A 36 4.49 7.44 -5.41
N GLY A 37 4.21 8.69 -5.01
CA GLY A 37 4.27 9.84 -5.92
C GLY A 37 5.71 10.24 -6.26
N LYS A 38 5.88 11.11 -7.26
CA LYS A 38 7.20 11.64 -7.66
C LYS A 38 7.92 12.28 -6.46
N ASN A 39 9.21 11.97 -6.30
CA ASN A 39 10.07 12.47 -5.21
C ASN A 39 9.53 12.16 -3.79
N SER A 40 8.75 11.09 -3.63
CA SER A 40 8.27 10.67 -2.32
C SER A 40 8.93 9.36 -1.89
N ALA A 41 8.92 9.10 -0.58
CA ALA A 41 9.38 7.86 -0.01
C ALA A 41 8.19 7.03 0.47
N LEU A 42 8.15 5.75 0.09
CA LEU A 42 7.16 4.80 0.59
C LEU A 42 7.71 4.13 1.86
N MET A 43 7.00 4.28 2.98
CA MET A 43 7.33 3.65 4.25
C MET A 43 6.24 2.64 4.62
N MET A 44 6.63 1.40 4.91
CA MET A 44 5.74 0.29 5.28
C MET A 44 6.42 -0.57 6.35
N ASP A 45 5.67 -1.42 7.03
CA ASP A 45 6.27 -2.46 7.86
C ASP A 45 6.91 -3.57 6.99
N ASN A 46 7.58 -4.53 7.62
CA ASN A 46 8.24 -5.63 6.90
C ASN A 46 7.33 -6.87 6.74
N ALA A 47 6.02 -6.67 6.54
CA ALA A 47 5.09 -7.79 6.40
C ALA A 47 5.34 -8.57 5.10
N LYS A 48 5.15 -9.90 5.15
CA LYS A 48 5.35 -10.80 3.99
C LYS A 48 4.53 -10.44 2.76
N ILE A 49 3.38 -9.78 2.93
CA ILE A 49 2.53 -9.34 1.81
C ILE A 49 3.19 -8.25 0.95
N HIS A 50 4.18 -7.53 1.49
CA HIS A 50 4.97 -6.52 0.77
C HIS A 50 6.17 -7.12 0.02
N HIS A 51 6.49 -8.39 0.26
CA HIS A 51 7.56 -9.09 -0.45
C HIS A 51 7.02 -9.59 -1.80
N ASP A 52 6.98 -8.69 -2.77
CA ASP A 52 6.43 -8.92 -4.10
C ASP A 52 7.21 -8.20 -5.19
N GLU A 53 7.50 -8.90 -6.30
CA GLU A 53 8.25 -8.33 -7.43
C GLU A 53 7.41 -7.33 -8.24
N GLU A 54 6.10 -7.52 -8.36
CA GLU A 54 5.19 -6.57 -9.00
C GLU A 54 5.15 -5.26 -8.22
N LEU A 55 5.17 -5.31 -6.88
CA LEU A 55 5.26 -4.11 -6.05
C LEU A 55 6.54 -3.31 -6.36
N ILE A 56 7.68 -3.99 -6.54
CA ILE A 56 8.94 -3.35 -6.90
C ILE A 56 8.84 -2.68 -8.28
N ASN A 57 8.18 -3.33 -9.23
CA ASN A 57 7.98 -2.78 -10.57
C ASN A 57 7.09 -1.53 -10.54
N VAL A 58 6.02 -1.55 -9.75
CA VAL A 58 5.14 -0.38 -9.51
C VAL A 58 5.89 0.79 -8.90
N ILE A 59 6.80 0.53 -7.95
CA ILE A 59 7.57 1.60 -7.30
C ILE A 59 8.63 2.22 -8.23
N LYS A 60 9.15 1.44 -9.18
CA LYS A 60 10.20 1.86 -10.12
C LYS A 60 9.68 2.59 -11.37
N SER A 61 8.39 2.48 -11.69
CA SER A 61 7.77 3.13 -12.85
C SER A 61 7.62 4.63 -12.65
#